data_AF-A0A1V5B6Z2-F1
#
_entry.id   AF-A0A1V5B6Z2-F1
#
_cell.length_a   1.000
_cell.length_b   1.000
_cell.length_c   1.000
_cell.angle_alpha   90.00
_cell.angle_beta   90.00
_cell.angle_gamma   90.00
#
_symmetry.space_group_name_H-M   'P 1'
#
loop_
_entity.id
_entity.type
_entity.pdbx_description
1 polymer ?
#
loop_
_entity_poly.entity_id
_entity_poly.type
_entity_poly.pdbx_seq_one_letter_code
_entity_poly.pdbx_strand_id
1 'polypeptide(L)'
;MTVDFTEFLDMTAEELYEDWLNFIITRDPLLQDTSAATFNSILAEAVASEFWIFLQLLKQKVKDSSVLTAEGDALSAIVLSMLPEGRRAGTRAKGVLLFRRLTPAQSDIIIPAGTICAAMSDSGSLIEFQTDEVVVLAAGNKSAYIVFNGLTDGYPKIGWEYIIWPR
;
A
#
# COMPACT_ATOMS: atom_id res chain seq x y z
N MET A 1 23.47 31.60 20.91
CA MET A 1 22.59 31.32 19.77
C MET A 1 21.61 30.25 20.26
N THR A 2 20.35 30.62 20.50
CA THR A 2 19.29 29.65 20.81
C THR A 2 18.83 29.06 19.48
N VAL A 3 19.12 27.79 19.24
CA VAL A 3 18.67 27.07 18.06
C VAL A 3 17.17 26.85 18.17
N ASP A 4 16.39 27.35 17.22
CA ASP A 4 14.99 26.94 17.07
C ASP A 4 14.98 25.55 16.43
N PHE A 5 14.79 24.53 17.25
CA PHE A 5 14.76 23.14 16.79
C PHE A 5 13.58 22.88 15.84
N THR A 6 12.52 23.68 15.87
CA THR A 6 11.37 23.50 14.97
C THR A 6 11.76 23.85 13.55
N GLU A 7 12.40 25.00 13.37
CA GLU A 7 12.93 25.46 12.09
C GLU A 7 13.97 24.46 11.56
N PHE A 8 14.93 24.06 12.41
CA PHE A 8 15.95 23.07 12.05
C PHE A 8 15.39 21.74 11.54
N LEU A 9 14.33 21.23 12.17
CA LEU A 9 13.73 19.97 11.76
C LEU A 9 13.11 20.04 10.37
N ASP A 10 12.64 21.21 9.94
CA ASP A 10 11.93 21.41 8.68
C ASP A 10 12.82 21.89 7.53
N MET A 11 14.11 22.13 7.80
CA MET A 11 15.08 22.54 6.79
C MET A 11 15.28 21.48 5.69
N THR A 12 15.48 21.94 4.47
CA THR A 12 15.94 21.10 3.35
C THR A 12 17.44 20.83 3.44
N ALA A 13 17.93 19.89 2.63
CA ALA A 13 19.37 19.61 2.57
C ALA A 13 20.17 20.83 2.10
N GLU A 14 19.60 21.63 1.18
CA GLU A 14 20.20 22.86 0.69
C GLU A 14 20.25 23.95 1.76
N GLU A 15 19.18 24.10 2.56
CA GLU A 15 19.16 25.04 3.68
C GLU A 15 20.19 24.66 4.75
N LEU A 16 20.33 23.36 5.05
CA LEU A 16 21.35 22.84 5.95
C LEU A 16 22.77 23.07 5.42
N TYR A 17 22.95 22.94 4.10
CA TYR A 17 24.22 23.22 3.44
C TYR A 17 24.62 24.70 3.58
N GLU A 18 23.71 25.62 3.28
CA GLU A 18 23.95 27.06 3.40
C GLU A 18 24.18 27.49 4.86
N ASP A 19 23.40 26.95 5.80
CA ASP A 19 23.60 27.20 7.23
C ASP A 19 24.98 26.71 7.70
N TRP A 20 25.40 25.52 7.23
CA TRP A 20 26.72 24.99 7.56
C TRP A 20 27.87 25.80 6.95
N LEU A 21 27.72 26.29 5.71
CA LEU A 21 28.70 27.20 5.10
C LEU A 21 28.80 28.50 5.89
N ASN A 22 27.67 29.09 6.26
CA ASN A 22 27.64 30.30 7.09
C ASN A 22 28.32 30.04 8.44
N PHE A 23 28.11 28.89 9.05
CA PHE A 23 28.80 28.49 10.27
C PHE A 23 30.32 28.40 10.07
N ILE A 24 30.82 27.80 8.98
CA ILE A 24 32.26 27.70 8.70
C ILE A 24 32.89 29.09 8.54
N ILE A 25 32.29 29.95 7.71
CA ILE A 25 32.79 31.29 7.38
C ILE A 25 32.81 32.19 8.62
N THR A 26 31.76 32.12 9.44
CA THR A 26 31.65 32.96 10.65
C THR A 26 32.57 32.49 11.78
N ARG A 27 32.95 31.20 11.80
CA ARG A 27 33.80 30.64 12.84
C ARG A 27 35.29 30.96 12.64
N ASP A 28 35.78 30.93 11.39
CA ASP A 28 37.19 31.18 11.09
C ASP A 28 37.36 32.00 9.79
N PRO A 29 37.91 33.23 9.87
CA PRO A 29 38.20 34.06 8.71
C PRO A 29 39.16 33.43 7.68
N LEU A 30 39.91 32.39 8.02
CA LEU A 30 40.77 31.66 7.10
C LEU A 30 40.03 30.63 6.25
N LEU A 31 38.77 30.30 6.59
CA LEU A 31 37.95 29.29 5.92
C LEU A 31 36.88 29.90 5.00
N GLN A 32 37.18 31.04 4.37
CA GLN A 32 36.22 31.78 3.55
C GLN A 32 36.06 31.28 2.11
N ASP A 33 36.96 30.40 1.64
CA ASP A 33 36.81 29.82 0.30
C ASP A 33 35.71 28.74 0.33
N THR A 34 34.54 29.09 -0.19
CA THR A 34 33.37 28.24 -0.32
C THR A 34 32.96 28.05 -1.78
N SER A 35 33.89 28.31 -2.70
CA SER A 35 33.67 28.03 -4.12
C SER A 35 33.42 26.54 -4.36
N ALA A 36 32.77 26.22 -5.48
CA ALA A 36 32.40 24.85 -5.81
C ALA A 36 33.64 23.92 -5.85
N ALA A 37 33.48 22.71 -5.31
CA ALA A 37 34.54 21.69 -5.20
C ALA A 37 35.74 22.07 -4.31
N THR A 38 35.56 23.02 -3.39
CA THR A 38 36.51 23.25 -2.30
C THR A 38 36.29 22.26 -1.16
N PHE A 39 37.28 22.13 -0.28
CA PHE A 39 37.11 21.30 0.92
C PHE A 39 35.89 21.75 1.76
N ASN A 40 35.68 23.06 1.91
CA ASN A 40 34.58 23.59 2.70
C ASN A 40 33.21 23.27 2.08
N SER A 41 33.06 23.44 0.76
CA SER A 41 31.81 23.09 0.07
C SER A 41 31.54 21.58 0.12
N ILE A 42 32.55 20.74 -0.13
CA ILE A 42 32.38 19.28 -0.09
C ILE A 42 32.06 18.80 1.33
N LEU A 43 32.72 19.36 2.34
CA LEU A 43 32.44 19.04 3.75
C LEU A 43 31.02 19.47 4.14
N ALA A 44 30.60 20.67 3.73
CA ALA A 44 29.26 21.17 4.01
C ALA A 44 28.19 20.31 3.36
N GLU A 45 28.39 19.88 2.11
CA GLU A 45 27.46 19.01 1.39
C GLU A 45 27.34 17.65 2.06
N ALA A 46 28.47 17.05 2.48
CA ALA A 46 28.48 15.78 3.18
C ALA A 46 27.74 15.85 4.52
N VAL A 47 28.02 16.87 5.33
CA VAL A 47 27.35 17.07 6.63
C VAL A 47 25.86 17.32 6.42
N ALA A 48 25.49 18.25 5.54
CA ALA A 48 24.09 18.57 5.28
C ALA A 48 23.29 17.36 4.80
N SER A 49 23.86 16.55 3.89
CA SER A 49 23.22 15.34 3.39
C SER A 49 22.96 14.31 4.49
N GLU A 50 23.97 14.01 5.31
CA GLU A 50 23.86 13.05 6.40
C GLU A 50 22.85 13.53 7.47
N PHE A 51 22.90 14.80 7.84
CA PHE A 51 21.94 15.37 8.80
C PHE A 51 20.52 15.36 8.25
N TRP A 52 20.32 15.73 6.98
CA TRP A 52 19.01 15.70 6.37
C TRP A 52 18.43 14.28 6.34
N ILE A 53 19.21 13.28 5.93
CA ILE A 53 18.80 11.87 5.97
C ILE A 53 18.41 11.47 7.39
N PHE A 54 19.24 11.80 8.39
CA PHE A 54 18.96 11.48 9.78
C PHE A 54 17.65 12.12 10.27
N LEU A 55 17.40 13.38 9.90
CA LEU A 55 16.15 14.08 10.23
C LEU A 55 14.93 13.42 9.61
N GLN A 56 15.00 13.03 8.33
CA GLN A 56 13.90 12.32 7.68
C GLN A 56 13.62 10.96 8.33
N LEU A 57 14.67 10.22 8.67
CA LEU A 57 14.55 8.94 9.39
C LEU A 57 13.94 9.12 10.78
N LEU A 58 14.32 10.17 11.50
CA LEU A 58 13.75 10.46 12.81
C LEU A 58 12.28 10.83 12.70
N LYS A 59 11.90 11.69 11.74
CA LYS A 59 10.51 12.04 11.45
C LYS A 59 9.68 10.79 11.13
N GLN A 60 10.20 9.90 10.29
CA GLN A 60 9.53 8.65 9.97
C GLN A 60 9.39 7.76 11.21
N LYS A 61 10.45 7.63 12.02
CA LYS A 61 10.41 6.80 13.22
C LYS A 61 9.39 7.29 14.25
N VAL A 62 9.22 8.61 14.39
CA VAL A 62 8.19 9.19 15.25
C VAL A 62 6.79 8.82 14.74
N LYS A 63 6.54 8.92 13.44
CA LYS A 63 5.27 8.48 12.83
C LYS A 63 5.02 6.99 13.06
N ASP A 64 6.04 6.16 12.84
CA ASP A 64 5.98 4.71 12.96
C ASP A 64 5.83 4.21 14.40
N SER A 65 6.07 5.06 15.40
CA SER A 65 5.99 4.70 16.82
C SER A 65 4.63 5.07 17.46
N SER A 66 3.77 5.78 16.73
CA SER A 66 2.45 6.20 17.21
C SER A 66 1.34 5.39 16.56
N VAL A 67 0.44 4.83 17.37
CA VAL A 67 -0.71 4.06 16.89
C VAL A 67 -1.66 4.88 16.00
N LEU A 68 -1.65 6.21 16.13
CA LEU A 68 -2.52 7.10 15.36
C LEU A 68 -1.97 7.43 13.97
N THR A 69 -0.67 7.25 13.75
CA THR A 69 0.02 7.68 12.52
C THR A 69 0.80 6.58 11.83
N ALA A 70 1.11 5.49 12.53
CA ALA A 70 1.79 4.35 11.94
C ALA A 70 0.88 3.65 10.93
N GLU A 71 1.48 3.14 9.86
CA GLU A 71 0.80 2.39 8.80
C GLU A 71 1.52 1.05 8.55
N GLY A 72 0.89 0.16 7.78
CA GLY A 72 1.49 -1.10 7.34
C GLY A 72 2.07 -1.97 8.47
N ASP A 73 3.34 -2.36 8.33
CA ASP A 73 4.06 -3.23 9.26
C ASP A 73 4.36 -2.55 10.60
N ALA A 74 4.63 -1.23 10.59
CA ALA A 74 4.88 -0.47 11.81
C ALA A 74 3.62 -0.46 12.71
N LEU A 75 2.45 -0.22 12.13
CA LEU A 75 1.18 -0.32 12.85
C LEU A 75 0.94 -1.75 13.35
N SER A 76 1.24 -2.75 12.53
CA SER A 76 1.06 -4.16 12.90
C SER A 76 1.92 -4.54 14.09
N ALA A 77 3.17 -4.06 14.16
CA ALA A 77 4.07 -4.26 15.30
C ALA A 77 3.55 -3.57 16.57
N ILE A 78 3.05 -2.33 16.46
CA ILE A 78 2.44 -1.60 17.57
C ILE A 78 1.21 -2.36 18.10
N VAL A 79 0.32 -2.78 17.20
CA VAL A 79 -0.90 -3.50 17.56
C VAL A 79 -0.57 -4.83 18.23
N LEU A 80 0.39 -5.60 17.70
CA LEU A 80 0.80 -6.87 18.29
C LEU A 80 1.34 -6.70 19.72
N SER A 81 2.02 -5.58 20.00
CA SER A 81 2.51 -5.27 21.36
C SER A 81 1.39 -4.98 22.36
N MET A 82 0.22 -4.52 21.89
CA MET A 82 -0.93 -4.17 22.73
C MET A 82 -2.04 -5.23 22.73
N LEU A 83 -2.17 -5.99 21.64
CA LEU A 83 -3.19 -7.02 21.43
C LEU A 83 -2.47 -8.32 21.02
N PRO A 84 -2.48 -9.37 21.86
CA PRO A 84 -1.78 -10.62 21.59
C PRO A 84 -2.23 -11.32 20.29
N GLU A 85 -3.47 -11.08 19.87
CA GLU A 85 -4.02 -11.62 18.62
C GLU A 85 -3.68 -10.77 17.39
N GLY A 86 -3.01 -9.64 17.57
CA GLY A 86 -2.60 -8.74 16.49
C GLY A 86 -3.75 -8.10 15.74
N ARG A 87 -3.46 -7.62 14.53
CA ARG A 87 -4.46 -7.04 13.62
C ARG A 87 -5.25 -8.18 12.97
N ARG A 88 -6.58 -8.14 13.07
CA ARG A 88 -7.44 -9.09 12.37
C ARG A 88 -7.38 -8.83 10.86
N ALA A 89 -7.09 -9.88 10.09
CA ALA A 89 -7.19 -9.84 8.64
C ALA A 89 -8.64 -9.52 8.21
N GLY A 90 -8.80 -8.90 7.05
CA GLY A 90 -10.11 -8.78 6.45
C GLY A 90 -10.70 -10.17 6.19
N THR A 91 -12.02 -10.27 6.25
CA THR A 91 -12.71 -11.42 5.67
C THR A 91 -12.92 -11.14 4.19
N ARG A 92 -12.37 -12.00 3.34
CA ARG A 92 -12.66 -12.01 1.90
C ARG A 92 -14.18 -12.03 1.66
N ALA A 93 -14.60 -11.39 0.58
CA ALA A 93 -16.00 -11.43 0.13
C ALA A 93 -16.46 -12.87 -0.05
N LYS A 94 -17.69 -13.21 0.36
CA LYS A 94 -18.31 -14.50 0.07
C LYS A 94 -19.64 -14.27 -0.64
N GLY A 95 -19.94 -15.09 -1.65
CA GLY A 95 -21.19 -14.98 -2.38
C GLY A 95 -21.50 -16.20 -3.23
N VAL A 96 -22.54 -16.07 -4.06
CA VAL A 96 -22.97 -17.10 -5.02
C VAL A 96 -22.94 -16.50 -6.43
N LEU A 97 -22.25 -17.16 -7.35
CA LEU A 97 -22.30 -16.87 -8.78
C LEU A 97 -23.33 -17.77 -9.46
N LEU A 98 -24.05 -17.18 -10.41
CA LEU A 98 -24.94 -17.91 -11.31
C LEU A 98 -24.31 -17.96 -12.71
N PHE A 99 -23.91 -19.15 -13.13
CA PHE A 99 -23.53 -19.40 -14.52
C PHE A 99 -24.78 -19.72 -15.32
N ARG A 100 -25.01 -18.96 -16.39
CA ARG A 100 -26.21 -19.14 -17.22
C ARG A 100 -25.87 -19.16 -18.70
N ARG A 101 -26.57 -20.04 -19.43
CA ARG A 101 -26.59 -20.10 -20.89
C ARG A 101 -27.97 -19.74 -21.43
N LEU A 102 -28.01 -19.22 -22.66
CA LEU A 102 -29.25 -18.92 -23.37
C LEU A 102 -29.99 -20.21 -23.80
N THR A 103 -29.24 -21.24 -24.17
CA THR A 103 -29.74 -22.55 -24.60
C THR A 103 -29.34 -23.63 -23.61
N PRO A 104 -30.11 -24.73 -23.50
CA PRO A 104 -29.72 -25.90 -22.70
C PRO A 104 -28.33 -26.42 -23.08
N ALA A 105 -27.57 -26.90 -22.10
CA ALA A 105 -26.29 -27.52 -22.36
C ALA A 105 -26.47 -28.82 -23.18
N GLN A 106 -25.68 -28.98 -24.25
CA GLN A 106 -25.72 -30.18 -25.11
C GLN A 106 -25.04 -31.39 -24.45
N SER A 107 -24.12 -31.13 -23.54
CA SER A 107 -23.41 -32.10 -22.70
C SER A 107 -23.13 -31.45 -21.34
N ASP A 108 -22.69 -32.24 -20.37
CA ASP A 108 -22.23 -31.70 -19.09
C ASP A 108 -21.06 -30.73 -19.30
N ILE A 109 -21.13 -29.56 -18.66
CA ILE A 109 -20.05 -28.57 -18.66
C ILE A 109 -19.49 -28.47 -17.25
N ILE A 110 -18.21 -28.77 -17.13
CA ILE A 110 -17.48 -28.72 -15.86
C ILE A 110 -16.88 -27.33 -15.71
N ILE A 111 -17.29 -26.62 -14.67
CA ILE A 111 -16.70 -25.37 -14.22
C ILE A 111 -15.72 -25.74 -13.10
N PRO A 112 -14.40 -25.66 -13.34
CA PRO A 112 -13.43 -26.08 -12.34
C PRO A 112 -13.39 -25.12 -11.14
N ALA A 113 -12.99 -25.65 -9.98
CA ALA A 113 -12.54 -24.82 -8.87
C ALA A 113 -11.34 -23.98 -9.34
N GLY A 114 -11.25 -22.75 -8.86
CA GLY A 114 -10.19 -21.82 -9.25
C GLY A 114 -10.52 -20.96 -10.47
N THR A 115 -11.74 -21.04 -11.02
CA THR A 115 -12.17 -20.19 -12.14
C THR A 115 -12.25 -18.72 -11.67
N ILE A 116 -11.52 -17.83 -12.35
CA ILE A 116 -11.55 -16.39 -12.05
C ILE A 116 -12.74 -15.76 -12.75
N CYS A 117 -13.56 -15.04 -11.98
CA CYS A 117 -14.72 -14.30 -12.43
C CYS A 117 -14.56 -12.84 -12.04
N ALA A 118 -14.99 -11.90 -12.88
CA ALA A 118 -14.88 -10.47 -12.58
C ALA A 118 -16.24 -9.78 -12.68
N ALA A 119 -16.47 -8.84 -11.77
CA ALA A 119 -17.62 -7.95 -11.75
C ALA A 119 -17.18 -6.49 -11.71
N MET A 120 -18.07 -5.60 -12.12
CA MET A 120 -17.86 -4.17 -11.94
C MET A 120 -18.40 -3.74 -10.57
N SER A 121 -17.56 -3.07 -9.79
CA SER A 121 -17.99 -2.42 -8.56
C SER A 121 -18.83 -1.19 -8.84
N ASP A 122 -19.57 -0.72 -7.83
CA ASP A 122 -20.30 0.56 -7.87
C ASP A 122 -19.37 1.76 -8.16
N SER A 123 -18.07 1.65 -7.85
CA SER A 123 -17.06 2.66 -8.14
C SER A 123 -16.43 2.53 -9.53
N GLY A 124 -16.89 1.59 -10.37
CA GLY A 124 -16.38 1.38 -11.72
C GLY A 124 -15.03 0.63 -11.78
N SER A 125 -14.61 -0.01 -10.70
CA SER A 125 -13.42 -0.88 -10.68
C SER A 125 -13.79 -2.34 -10.87
N LEU A 126 -12.93 -3.13 -11.51
CA LEU A 126 -13.11 -4.57 -11.59
C LEU A 126 -12.79 -5.23 -10.24
N ILE A 127 -13.71 -6.06 -9.75
CA ILE A 127 -13.50 -6.93 -8.59
C ILE A 127 -13.44 -8.37 -9.10
N GLU A 128 -12.38 -9.08 -8.71
CA GLU A 128 -12.16 -10.47 -9.09
C GLU A 128 -12.53 -11.44 -7.96
N PHE A 129 -13.11 -12.57 -8.36
CA PHE A 129 -13.55 -13.66 -7.50
C PHE A 129 -13.00 -14.97 -8.02
N GLN A 130 -12.84 -15.94 -7.14
CA GLN A 130 -12.43 -17.28 -7.48
C GLN A 130 -13.49 -18.28 -7.02
N THR A 131 -13.87 -19.21 -7.91
CA THR A 131 -14.74 -20.33 -7.54
C THR A 131 -14.01 -21.28 -6.58
N ASP A 132 -14.67 -21.68 -5.51
CA ASP A 132 -14.05 -22.55 -4.49
C ASP A 132 -14.17 -24.04 -4.83
N GLU A 133 -15.22 -24.41 -5.55
CA GLU A 133 -15.58 -25.79 -5.81
C GLU A 133 -15.75 -26.05 -7.32
N VAL A 134 -15.81 -27.33 -7.69
CA VAL A 134 -16.16 -27.73 -9.06
C VAL A 134 -17.68 -27.75 -9.16
N VAL A 135 -18.25 -27.11 -10.20
CA VAL A 135 -19.68 -27.18 -10.49
C VAL A 135 -19.91 -27.73 -11.89
N VAL A 136 -20.89 -28.63 -12.01
CA VAL A 136 -21.29 -29.21 -13.29
C VAL A 136 -22.62 -28.59 -13.71
N LEU A 137 -22.62 -27.89 -14.84
CA LEU A 137 -23.84 -27.56 -15.56
C LEU A 137 -24.25 -28.81 -16.36
N ALA A 138 -25.19 -29.57 -15.82
CA ALA A 138 -25.64 -30.82 -16.42
C ALA A 138 -26.32 -30.59 -17.80
N ALA A 139 -26.18 -31.58 -18.69
CA ALA A 139 -26.84 -31.60 -19.98
C ALA A 139 -28.36 -31.38 -19.83
N GLY A 140 -28.94 -30.56 -20.72
CA GLY A 140 -30.36 -30.19 -20.66
C GLY A 140 -30.68 -29.02 -19.73
N ASN A 141 -29.78 -28.63 -18.83
CA ASN A 141 -29.98 -27.48 -17.94
C ASN A 141 -29.41 -26.19 -18.53
N LYS A 142 -29.94 -25.05 -18.05
CA LYS A 142 -29.54 -23.70 -18.51
C LYS A 142 -28.69 -22.92 -17.51
N SER A 143 -28.64 -23.38 -16.26
CA SER A 143 -27.96 -22.66 -15.19
C SER A 143 -27.40 -23.57 -14.12
N ALA A 144 -26.30 -23.12 -13.51
CA ALA A 144 -25.69 -23.74 -12.34
C ALA A 144 -25.25 -22.65 -11.35
N TYR A 145 -25.43 -22.90 -10.05
CA TYR A 145 -25.04 -21.99 -8.98
C TYR A 145 -23.73 -22.49 -8.35
N ILE A 146 -22.84 -21.57 -7.98
CA ILE A 146 -21.61 -21.91 -7.26
C ILE A 146 -21.27 -20.86 -6.21
N VAL A 147 -20.72 -21.31 -5.08
CA VAL A 147 -20.18 -20.43 -4.04
C VAL A 147 -18.77 -19.96 -4.42
N PHE A 148 -18.45 -18.70 -4.13
CA PHE A 148 -17.14 -18.13 -4.40
C PHE A 148 -16.58 -17.39 -3.19
N ASN A 149 -15.24 -17.24 -3.18
CA ASN A 149 -14.51 -16.32 -2.33
C ASN A 149 -13.87 -15.21 -3.18
N GLY A 150 -13.92 -13.97 -2.68
CA GLY A 150 -13.24 -12.83 -3.28
C GLY A 150 -11.73 -12.96 -3.20
N LEU A 151 -11.03 -12.52 -4.25
CA LEU A 151 -9.57 -12.58 -4.33
C LEU A 151 -8.88 -11.41 -3.60
N THR A 152 -9.63 -10.35 -3.29
CA THR A 152 -9.16 -9.16 -2.57
C THR A 152 -9.84 -9.01 -1.21
N ASP A 153 -9.11 -8.44 -0.25
CA ASP A 153 -9.61 -8.14 1.09
C ASP A 153 -10.56 -6.94 1.02
N GLY A 154 -11.83 -7.16 1.33
CA GLY A 154 -12.86 -6.13 1.24
C GLY A 154 -14.28 -6.69 1.38
N TYR A 155 -15.22 -5.82 1.75
CA TYR A 155 -16.65 -6.11 1.81
C TYR A 155 -17.37 -5.56 0.56
N PRO A 156 -17.27 -6.18 -0.62
CA PRO A 156 -18.19 -5.83 -1.69
C PRO A 156 -19.53 -6.49 -1.36
N LYS A 157 -20.55 -5.67 -1.07
CA LYS A 157 -21.94 -6.10 -1.14
C LYS A 157 -22.25 -6.33 -2.61
N ILE A 158 -22.14 -7.57 -3.08
CA ILE A 158 -22.45 -7.90 -4.47
C ILE A 158 -23.86 -8.44 -4.51
N GLY A 159 -24.76 -7.62 -5.04
CA GLY A 159 -26.07 -8.08 -5.48
C GLY A 159 -25.89 -9.02 -6.67
N TRP A 160 -26.70 -10.07 -6.72
CA TRP A 160 -26.78 -11.12 -7.74
C TRP A 160 -26.30 -10.69 -9.15
N GLU A 161 -25.06 -11.03 -9.51
CA GLU A 161 -24.54 -10.78 -10.86
C GLU A 161 -24.55 -12.03 -11.73
N TYR A 162 -25.07 -11.85 -12.94
CA TYR A 162 -25.23 -12.90 -13.94
C TYR A 162 -23.96 -12.97 -14.80
N ILE A 163 -23.21 -14.07 -14.70
CA ILE A 163 -22.10 -14.32 -15.62
C ILE A 163 -22.64 -15.10 -16.82
N ILE A 164 -22.71 -14.44 -17.97
CA ILE A 164 -23.10 -15.04 -19.25
C ILE A 164 -21.85 -15.66 -19.86
N TRP A 165 -21.80 -17.00 -19.89
CA TRP A 165 -20.71 -17.72 -20.56
C TRP A 165 -20.93 -17.71 -22.08
N PRO A 166 -20.00 -17.16 -22.89
CA PRO A 166 -20.13 -17.19 -24.35
C PRO A 166 -19.91 -18.61 -24.87
N ARG A 167 -20.52 -18.87 -26.03
CA ARG A 167 -20.72 -20.19 -26.66
C ARG A 167 -19.50 -21.09 -26.72
#